data_AF-A0A8H5UAH6-F1
#
_entry.id   AF-A0A8H5UAH6-F1
#
_cell.length_a   1.000
_cell.length_b   1.000
_cell.length_c   1.000
_cell.angle_alpha   90.00
_cell.angle_beta   90.00
_cell.angle_gamma   90.00
#
_symmetry.space_group_name_H-M   'P 1'
#
loop_
_entity.id
_entity.type
_entity.pdbx_description
1 polymer ?
#
loop_
_entity_poly.entity_id
_entity_poly.type
_entity_poly.pdbx_seq_one_letter_code
_entity_poly.pdbx_strand_id
1 'polypeptide(L)'
;MEKHSILPPRPSTLHTRSLSHRRSMASPRPRSPPRQMAQPLRQHQTNNASRHGHKRPHDVNASRRTPPQSRLRTRRNRHARLWLYSSEKGTCLGLASEFVDHEYENDKRPIALYGLSAGGGLTFHVAGMNERVRGIVGMCFMDMRIQSVADAACRNLTMSRIGAPMRRVMHALGLGWMSMPMYITGRMSTLVNNPQALAACTRDNSSANAWVSMSFLSSFTTYKPAKEPKDFDKCPILLTQPAEDRWTPLWVSEAFLRDVDKVEVKTVMLGGAGHYPLEDPGLGQMVEAIARFLKDLEHEA
;
A
#
# COMPACT_ATOMS: atom_id res chain seq x y z
N MET A 1 -42.87 -23.24 -43.22
CA MET A 1 -43.97 -23.54 -42.28
C MET A 1 -43.72 -22.75 -41.01
N GLU A 2 -43.84 -21.42 -41.14
CA GLU A 2 -45.01 -20.60 -40.80
C GLU A 2 -44.96 -20.15 -39.33
N LYS A 3 -44.34 -18.98 -39.13
CA LYS A 3 -44.59 -18.09 -38.00
C LYS A 3 -45.06 -16.76 -38.60
N HIS A 4 -46.28 -16.37 -38.25
CA HIS A 4 -46.89 -15.11 -38.64
C HIS A 4 -46.12 -13.92 -38.04
N SER A 5 -45.70 -12.99 -38.89
CA SER A 5 -45.18 -11.68 -38.50
C SER A 5 -46.22 -10.61 -38.83
N ILE A 6 -46.74 -9.97 -37.79
CA ILE A 6 -47.63 -8.81 -37.86
C ILE A 6 -46.75 -7.55 -37.77
N LEU A 7 -46.78 -6.73 -38.82
CA LEU A 7 -46.15 -5.41 -38.89
C LEU A 7 -47.08 -4.34 -38.31
N PRO A 8 -46.61 -3.41 -37.45
CA PRO A 8 -47.31 -2.17 -37.17
C PRO A 8 -46.93 -1.02 -38.15
N PRO A 9 -47.79 0.00 -38.33
CA PRO A 9 -47.64 1.02 -39.36
C PRO A 9 -46.70 2.18 -38.99
N ARG A 10 -46.31 2.90 -40.05
CA ARG A 10 -45.34 4.01 -40.20
C ARG A 10 -45.80 5.36 -39.59
N PRO A 11 -44.86 6.34 -39.47
CA PRO A 11 -44.98 7.49 -38.56
C PRO A 11 -45.60 8.74 -39.20
N SER A 12 -46.22 9.57 -38.36
CA SER A 12 -46.64 10.94 -38.70
C SER A 12 -45.53 11.96 -38.40
N THR A 13 -45.40 12.94 -39.30
CA THR A 13 -44.50 14.09 -39.26
C THR A 13 -45.30 15.38 -39.12
N LEU A 14 -44.59 16.49 -38.85
CA LEU A 14 -45.00 17.92 -38.80
C LEU A 14 -45.35 18.41 -37.37
N HIS A 15 -44.93 19.56 -36.85
CA HIS A 15 -44.21 20.71 -37.40
C HIS A 15 -43.69 21.63 -36.27
N THR A 16 -42.44 22.10 -36.41
CA THR A 16 -41.86 23.45 -36.25
C THR A 16 -42.29 24.49 -35.18
N ARG A 17 -41.23 25.28 -34.81
CA ARG A 17 -41.13 26.64 -34.20
C ARG A 17 -40.96 26.67 -32.67
N SER A 18 -40.23 27.61 -32.05
CA SER A 18 -39.20 28.62 -32.38
C SER A 18 -39.04 29.49 -31.12
N LEU A 19 -37.87 30.12 -30.95
CA LEU A 19 -37.57 31.33 -30.15
C LEU A 19 -37.25 31.25 -28.63
N SER A 20 -35.95 31.43 -28.37
CA SER A 20 -35.31 32.44 -27.51
C SER A 20 -35.93 32.84 -26.17
N HIS A 21 -35.13 32.75 -25.09
CA HIS A 21 -34.76 33.93 -24.28
C HIS A 21 -33.59 33.62 -23.33
N ARG A 22 -32.51 34.40 -23.45
CA ARG A 22 -31.53 34.64 -22.37
C ARG A 22 -32.21 35.38 -21.24
N ARG A 23 -32.00 34.97 -19.99
CA ARG A 23 -31.91 35.90 -18.85
C ARG A 23 -31.02 35.31 -17.76
N SER A 24 -29.92 36.02 -17.55
CA SER A 24 -29.04 35.99 -16.38
C SER A 24 -29.81 36.41 -15.14
N MET A 25 -29.67 35.67 -14.03
CA MET A 25 -29.82 36.20 -12.68
C MET A 25 -28.86 35.50 -11.72
N ALA A 26 -28.29 36.31 -10.84
CA ALA A 26 -27.11 36.08 -10.03
C ALA A 26 -27.34 35.17 -8.82
N SER A 27 -26.27 34.46 -8.44
CA SER A 27 -26.15 33.65 -7.22
C SER A 27 -26.16 34.51 -5.94
N PRO A 28 -26.85 34.10 -4.86
CA PRO A 28 -26.67 34.71 -3.55
C PRO A 28 -25.38 34.19 -2.89
N ARG A 29 -24.54 35.10 -2.38
CA ARG A 29 -23.36 34.79 -1.54
C ARG A 29 -23.79 34.14 -0.21
N PRO A 30 -23.11 33.08 0.26
CA PRO A 30 -23.29 32.62 1.63
C PRO A 30 -22.54 33.53 2.63
N ARG A 31 -23.23 33.87 3.73
CA ARG A 31 -22.70 34.64 4.87
C ARG A 31 -21.70 33.79 5.66
N SER A 32 -20.56 34.37 6.01
CA SER A 32 -19.54 33.77 6.88
C SER A 32 -20.02 33.71 8.35
N PRO A 33 -19.78 32.60 9.08
CA PRO A 33 -19.95 32.58 10.54
C PRO A 33 -18.73 33.18 11.28
N PRO A 34 -18.92 33.67 12.52
CA PRO A 34 -17.93 34.50 13.22
C PRO A 34 -16.77 33.70 13.85
N ARG A 35 -15.62 34.38 13.94
CA ARG A 35 -14.40 33.98 14.65
C ARG A 35 -14.69 33.57 16.11
N GLN A 36 -14.31 32.36 16.50
CA GLN A 36 -14.07 32.03 17.91
C GLN A 36 -12.59 32.20 18.22
N MET A 37 -12.32 32.99 19.26
CA MET A 37 -11.00 33.30 19.80
C MET A 37 -10.42 32.11 20.56
N ALA A 38 -9.12 31.93 20.39
CA ALA A 38 -8.27 30.97 21.09
C ALA A 38 -8.20 31.23 22.60
N GLN A 39 -8.14 30.15 23.38
CA GLN A 39 -7.76 30.16 24.79
C GLN A 39 -6.24 30.40 24.96
N PRO A 40 -5.79 31.08 26.03
CA PRO A 40 -4.37 31.17 26.34
C PRO A 40 -3.88 30.01 27.21
N LEU A 41 -2.66 29.55 26.90
CA LEU A 41 -1.85 28.60 27.69
C LEU A 41 -1.59 29.12 29.11
N ARG A 42 -1.64 28.21 30.10
CA ARG A 42 -0.98 28.39 31.40
C ARG A 42 0.15 27.37 31.57
N GLN A 43 1.35 27.90 31.76
CA GLN A 43 2.50 27.21 32.34
C GLN A 43 2.27 26.99 33.84
N HIS A 44 2.73 25.85 34.37
CA HIS A 44 3.14 25.75 35.78
C HIS A 44 4.30 24.74 35.93
N GLN A 45 5.47 25.28 36.26
CA GLN A 45 6.48 24.59 37.07
C GLN A 45 6.07 24.72 38.55
N THR A 46 6.34 23.70 39.36
CA THR A 46 6.91 23.85 40.72
C THR A 46 7.49 22.53 41.25
N ASN A 47 8.56 22.71 42.04
CA ASN A 47 9.49 21.78 42.69
C ASN A 47 8.95 20.99 43.92
N ASN A 48 9.87 20.16 44.43
CA ASN A 48 10.11 19.68 45.82
C ASN A 48 9.54 18.29 46.18
N ALA A 49 10.15 17.49 47.06
CA ALA A 49 11.48 17.33 47.65
C ALA A 49 11.39 16.18 48.70
N SER A 50 12.52 15.56 49.03
CA SER A 50 12.84 14.87 50.31
C SER A 50 12.24 13.48 50.58
N ARG A 51 13.01 12.38 50.63
CA ARG A 51 13.97 11.88 51.67
C ARG A 51 13.36 11.58 53.06
N HIS A 52 13.42 10.32 53.49
CA HIS A 52 13.73 9.79 54.86
C HIS A 52 14.11 8.30 54.68
N GLY A 53 15.29 7.79 55.09
CA GLY A 53 15.75 7.46 56.46
C GLY A 53 15.41 5.97 56.76
N HIS A 54 16.21 5.07 57.34
CA HIS A 54 17.43 5.14 58.15
C HIS A 54 17.91 3.69 58.51
N LYS A 55 19.24 3.50 58.69
CA LYS A 55 19.98 2.59 59.62
C LYS A 55 20.15 1.06 59.37
N ARG A 56 21.40 0.62 59.62
CA ARG A 56 22.05 -0.74 59.59
C ARG A 56 21.88 -1.48 60.96
N PRO A 57 22.65 -2.54 61.36
CA PRO A 57 23.50 -3.57 60.69
C PRO A 57 23.28 -5.02 61.23
N HIS A 58 23.98 -6.04 60.71
CA HIS A 58 24.79 -7.06 61.46
C HIS A 58 25.17 -8.29 60.60
N ASP A 59 26.45 -8.68 60.69
CA ASP A 59 27.06 -9.94 60.22
C ASP A 59 26.59 -11.17 61.02
N VAL A 60 26.61 -12.37 60.40
CA VAL A 60 27.37 -13.58 60.81
C VAL A 60 27.08 -14.76 59.83
N ASN A 61 28.12 -15.11 59.05
CA ASN A 61 28.70 -16.45 58.76
C ASN A 61 27.80 -17.70 58.55
N ALA A 62 27.92 -18.36 57.37
CA ALA A 62 27.96 -19.83 57.25
C ALA A 62 28.39 -20.30 55.84
N SER A 63 29.40 -21.18 55.81
CA SER A 63 29.96 -21.89 54.66
C SER A 63 28.98 -22.83 53.95
N ARG A 64 29.14 -23.07 52.63
CA ARG A 64 29.25 -24.41 52.00
C ARG A 64 29.38 -24.35 50.46
N ARG A 65 30.56 -24.76 49.98
CA ARG A 65 30.89 -25.61 48.81
C ARG A 65 30.01 -25.53 47.55
N THR A 66 30.56 -24.94 46.48
CA THR A 66 30.13 -25.09 45.07
C THR A 66 30.76 -26.34 44.41
N PRO A 67 30.03 -27.13 43.60
CA PRO A 67 30.59 -28.25 42.82
C PRO A 67 31.23 -27.78 41.49
N PRO A 68 32.04 -28.64 40.83
CA PRO A 68 32.91 -28.23 39.72
C PRO A 68 32.18 -28.11 38.37
N GLN A 69 32.58 -27.10 37.59
CA GLN A 69 32.14 -26.90 36.21
C GLN A 69 32.73 -27.98 35.28
N SER A 70 31.89 -28.90 34.81
CA SER A 70 32.24 -29.83 33.74
C SER A 70 31.97 -29.22 32.36
N ARG A 71 33.08 -28.89 31.68
CA ARG A 71 33.29 -28.86 30.21
C ARG A 71 32.04 -28.81 29.31
N LEU A 72 31.74 -27.64 28.75
CA LEU A 72 31.15 -27.51 27.42
C LEU A 72 32.21 -26.90 26.49
N ARG A 73 32.99 -27.78 25.89
CA ARG A 73 33.96 -27.45 24.84
C ARG A 73 33.15 -27.05 23.61
N THR A 74 32.90 -25.75 23.42
CA THR A 74 32.24 -25.22 22.24
C THR A 74 33.10 -25.51 21.01
N ARG A 75 32.80 -26.60 20.32
CA ARG A 75 33.34 -26.90 19.00
C ARG A 75 32.71 -25.89 18.05
N ARG A 76 33.47 -24.83 17.77
CA ARG A 76 33.13 -23.75 16.85
C ARG A 76 33.09 -24.34 15.43
N ASN A 77 31.99 -25.01 15.09
CA ASN A 77 31.70 -25.50 13.76
C ASN A 77 31.36 -24.28 12.90
N ARG A 78 32.40 -23.61 12.39
CA ARG A 78 32.29 -22.66 11.29
C ARG A 78 32.06 -23.44 10.01
N HIS A 79 30.86 -24.02 9.86
CA HIS A 79 30.34 -24.25 8.53
C HIS A 79 29.88 -22.89 8.03
N ALA A 80 30.72 -22.25 7.22
CA ALA A 80 30.25 -21.22 6.32
C ALA A 80 29.16 -21.87 5.46
N ARG A 81 27.89 -21.68 5.84
CA ARG A 81 26.80 -21.88 4.90
C ARG A 81 26.99 -20.80 3.85
N LEU A 82 27.56 -21.20 2.72
CA LEU A 82 27.41 -20.48 1.48
C LEU A 82 25.90 -20.40 1.24
N TRP A 83 25.27 -19.31 1.67
CA TRP A 83 23.95 -18.96 1.19
C TRP A 83 24.15 -18.66 -0.29
N LEU A 84 23.99 -19.67 -1.14
CA LEU A 84 23.71 -19.47 -2.55
C LEU A 84 22.41 -18.69 -2.56
N TYR A 85 22.56 -17.36 -2.59
CA TYR A 85 21.48 -16.42 -2.70
C TYR A 85 20.91 -16.63 -4.09
N SER A 86 19.94 -17.54 -4.19
CA SER A 86 19.11 -17.68 -5.38
C SER A 86 18.59 -16.28 -5.72
N SER A 87 18.61 -15.91 -6.99
CA SER A 87 18.19 -14.57 -7.45
C SER A 87 16.79 -14.18 -6.98
N GLU A 88 15.97 -15.16 -6.59
CA GLU A 88 14.65 -14.96 -5.99
C GLU A 88 14.69 -14.41 -4.55
N LYS A 89 15.64 -14.88 -3.72
CA LYS A 89 15.80 -14.47 -2.31
C LYS A 89 16.39 -13.06 -2.16
N GLY A 90 17.03 -12.54 -3.20
CA GLY A 90 17.63 -11.20 -3.22
C GLY A 90 16.73 -10.04 -3.63
N THR A 91 15.45 -10.33 -3.79
CA THR A 91 14.45 -9.32 -4.13
C THR A 91 13.68 -8.88 -2.89
N CYS A 92 13.05 -7.71 -2.93
CA CYS A 92 12.13 -7.28 -1.89
C CYS A 92 10.98 -8.28 -1.67
N LEU A 93 10.59 -9.03 -2.69
CA LEU A 93 9.57 -10.08 -2.62
C LEU A 93 10.06 -11.30 -1.83
N GLY A 94 11.27 -11.77 -2.11
CA GLY A 94 11.89 -12.86 -1.36
C GLY A 94 12.02 -12.50 0.12
N LEU A 95 12.52 -11.30 0.42
CA LEU A 95 12.63 -10.80 1.80
C LEU A 95 11.27 -10.69 2.50
N ALA A 96 10.24 -10.20 1.81
CA ALA A 96 8.89 -10.10 2.38
C ALA A 96 8.28 -11.48 2.64
N SER A 97 8.48 -12.46 1.74
CA SER A 97 8.05 -13.84 1.96
C SER A 97 8.78 -14.50 3.13
N GLU A 98 10.10 -14.32 3.25
CA GLU A 98 10.88 -14.83 4.39
C GLU A 98 10.44 -14.17 5.70
N PHE A 99 10.06 -12.88 5.66
CA PHE A 99 9.50 -12.20 6.83
C PHE A 99 8.15 -12.79 7.24
N VAL A 100 7.28 -13.15 6.30
CA VAL A 100 6.01 -13.87 6.60
C VAL A 100 6.29 -15.20 7.30
N ASP A 101 7.26 -15.98 6.80
CA ASP A 101 7.62 -17.25 7.42
C ASP A 101 8.15 -17.04 8.85
N HIS A 102 8.99 -16.02 9.05
CA HIS A 102 9.53 -15.66 10.36
C HIS A 102 8.43 -15.25 11.35
N GLU A 103 7.51 -14.39 10.95
CA GLU A 103 6.38 -13.97 11.79
C GLU A 103 5.50 -15.17 12.14
N TYR A 104 5.22 -16.05 11.17
CA TYR A 104 4.44 -17.26 11.42
C TYR A 104 5.16 -18.23 12.36
N GLU A 105 6.49 -18.30 12.31
CA GLU A 105 7.27 -19.12 13.24
C GLU A 105 7.06 -18.71 14.69
N ASN A 106 6.98 -17.39 14.93
CA ASN A 106 6.78 -16.79 16.25
C ASN A 106 5.31 -16.78 16.70
N ASP A 107 4.36 -16.65 15.77
CA ASP A 107 2.92 -16.59 16.05
C ASP A 107 2.12 -17.36 14.98
N LYS A 108 1.36 -18.38 15.39
CA LYS A 108 0.62 -19.26 14.48
C LYS A 108 -0.73 -18.70 14.01
N ARG A 109 -1.09 -17.47 14.41
CA ARG A 109 -2.32 -16.83 13.94
C ARG A 109 -2.29 -16.62 12.42
N PRO A 110 -3.46 -16.59 11.76
CA PRO A 110 -3.56 -16.24 10.34
C PRO A 110 -2.85 -14.93 10.02
N ILE A 111 -1.99 -14.92 9.00
CA ILE A 111 -1.28 -13.71 8.56
C ILE A 111 -2.03 -13.07 7.41
N ALA A 112 -2.38 -11.79 7.57
CA ALA A 112 -2.86 -10.95 6.48
C ALA A 112 -1.80 -9.89 6.15
N LEU A 113 -1.65 -9.56 4.86
CA LEU A 113 -0.75 -8.50 4.42
C LEU A 113 -1.53 -7.23 4.09
N TYR A 114 -0.99 -6.08 4.45
CA TYR A 114 -1.54 -4.78 4.07
C TYR A 114 -0.52 -3.98 3.23
N GLY A 115 -0.95 -3.55 2.04
CA GLY A 115 -0.12 -2.88 1.06
C GLY A 115 -0.66 -1.52 0.63
N LEU A 116 0.09 -0.46 0.89
CA LEU A 116 -0.25 0.90 0.51
C LEU A 116 0.51 1.31 -0.77
N SER A 117 -0.15 2.01 -1.70
CA SER A 117 0.39 2.35 -3.03
C SER A 117 0.88 1.10 -3.78
N ALA A 118 2.06 1.13 -4.41
CA ALA A 118 2.69 -0.03 -5.03
C ALA A 118 2.83 -1.25 -4.08
N GLY A 119 2.70 -1.04 -2.76
CA GLY A 119 2.60 -2.10 -1.77
C GLY A 119 1.42 -3.04 -1.99
N GLY A 120 0.30 -2.64 -2.61
CA GLY A 120 -0.79 -3.57 -2.91
C GLY A 120 -0.36 -4.65 -3.91
N GLY A 121 0.32 -4.26 -4.99
CA GLY A 121 0.96 -5.22 -5.90
C GLY A 121 1.98 -6.12 -5.19
N LEU A 122 2.78 -5.56 -4.27
CA LEU A 122 3.71 -6.34 -3.45
C LEU A 122 2.97 -7.42 -2.63
N THR A 123 1.86 -7.09 -1.96
CA THR A 123 1.10 -8.07 -1.18
C THR A 123 0.57 -9.21 -2.05
N PHE A 124 0.09 -8.91 -3.26
CA PHE A 124 -0.39 -9.92 -4.20
C PHE A 124 0.75 -10.85 -4.63
N HIS A 125 1.91 -10.29 -4.98
CA HIS A 125 3.07 -11.08 -5.39
C HIS A 125 3.58 -11.98 -4.25
N VAL A 126 3.65 -11.47 -3.01
CA VAL A 126 4.07 -12.26 -1.85
C VAL A 126 3.06 -13.36 -1.53
N ALA A 127 1.76 -13.07 -1.53
CA ALA A 127 0.72 -14.08 -1.31
C ALA A 127 0.75 -15.19 -2.39
N GLY A 128 1.09 -14.84 -3.63
CA GLY A 128 1.23 -15.81 -4.72
C GLY A 128 2.38 -16.81 -4.54
N MET A 129 3.39 -16.48 -3.71
CA MET A 129 4.57 -17.31 -3.46
C MET A 129 4.64 -17.89 -2.04
N ASN A 130 3.80 -17.43 -1.10
CA ASN A 130 3.84 -17.85 0.29
C ASN A 130 2.48 -18.42 0.76
N GLU A 131 2.49 -19.71 1.13
CA GLU A 131 1.30 -20.46 1.58
C GLU A 131 0.76 -20.04 2.95
N ARG A 132 1.48 -19.21 3.71
CA ARG A 132 1.08 -18.76 5.05
C ARG A 132 0.22 -17.49 5.02
N VAL A 133 0.14 -16.81 3.89
CA VAL A 133 -0.71 -15.62 3.74
C VAL A 133 -2.17 -16.06 3.58
N ARG A 134 -3.01 -15.61 4.51
CA ARG A 134 -4.44 -15.96 4.59
C ARG A 134 -5.37 -14.88 4.05
N GLY A 135 -4.87 -13.67 3.82
CA GLY A 135 -5.61 -12.59 3.16
C GLY A 135 -4.69 -11.44 2.78
N ILE A 136 -5.10 -10.67 1.77
CA ILE A 136 -4.40 -9.46 1.39
C ILE A 136 -5.35 -8.27 1.34
N VAL A 137 -4.90 -7.17 1.91
CA VAL A 137 -5.54 -5.87 1.82
C VAL A 137 -4.59 -4.96 1.05
N GLY A 138 -5.11 -4.22 0.08
CA GLY A 138 -4.28 -3.22 -0.54
C GLY A 138 -5.02 -2.20 -1.37
N MET A 139 -4.25 -1.31 -1.93
CA MET A 139 -4.65 -0.37 -2.96
C MET A 139 -3.68 -0.49 -4.12
N CYS A 140 -4.03 0.08 -5.27
CA CYS A 140 -3.12 0.14 -6.43
C CYS A 140 -2.60 -1.23 -6.86
N PHE A 141 -3.48 -2.24 -6.92
CA PHE A 141 -3.14 -3.53 -7.52
C PHE A 141 -2.90 -3.33 -9.02
N MET A 142 -1.65 -3.09 -9.41
CA MET A 142 -1.32 -2.65 -10.76
C MET A 142 -0.44 -3.65 -11.48
N ASP A 143 -0.67 -3.81 -12.77
CA ASP A 143 0.26 -4.49 -13.67
C ASP A 143 0.92 -3.48 -14.60
N MET A 144 2.17 -3.14 -14.28
CA MET A 144 2.98 -2.20 -15.06
C MET A 144 3.34 -2.72 -16.46
N ARG A 145 3.08 -4.00 -16.77
CA ARG A 145 3.19 -4.56 -18.11
C ARG A 145 2.05 -4.11 -19.02
N ILE A 146 0.93 -3.64 -18.44
CA ILE A 146 -0.20 -3.05 -19.18
C ILE A 146 0.12 -1.57 -19.45
N GLN A 147 0.21 -1.19 -20.73
CA GLN A 147 0.67 0.15 -21.12
C GLN A 147 -0.21 1.29 -20.57
N SER A 148 -1.54 1.11 -20.52
CA SER A 148 -2.45 2.12 -19.97
C SER A 148 -2.19 2.33 -18.47
N VAL A 149 -2.00 1.25 -17.72
CA VAL A 149 -1.64 1.28 -16.29
C VAL A 149 -0.30 2.00 -16.09
N ALA A 150 0.72 1.67 -16.89
CA ALA A 150 2.01 2.34 -16.84
C ALA A 150 1.91 3.85 -17.14
N ASP A 151 1.10 4.23 -18.14
CA ASP A 151 0.84 5.63 -18.51
C ASP A 151 0.18 6.42 -17.37
N ALA A 152 -0.68 5.78 -16.57
CA ALA A 152 -1.32 6.38 -15.41
C ALA A 152 -0.37 6.49 -14.19
N ALA A 153 0.36 5.43 -13.89
CA ALA A 153 1.25 5.36 -12.73
C ALA A 153 2.49 6.25 -12.88
N CYS A 154 3.00 6.42 -14.11
CA CYS A 154 4.15 7.27 -14.36
C CYS A 154 3.80 8.78 -14.31
N ARG A 155 4.81 9.60 -14.06
CA ARG A 155 4.68 11.07 -14.02
C ARG A 155 4.03 11.63 -15.28
N ASN A 156 4.41 11.12 -16.45
CA ASN A 156 3.90 11.51 -17.76
C ASN A 156 4.14 10.41 -18.80
N LEU A 157 3.56 10.57 -19.99
CA LEU A 157 3.68 9.61 -21.10
C LEU A 157 5.13 9.39 -21.54
N THR A 158 5.99 10.41 -21.49
CA THR A 158 7.41 10.27 -21.82
C THR A 158 8.12 9.30 -20.89
N MET A 159 7.90 9.43 -19.57
CA MET A 159 8.49 8.53 -18.57
C MET A 159 7.94 7.10 -18.65
N SER A 160 6.69 6.95 -19.07
CA SER A 160 6.09 5.65 -19.32
C SER A 160 6.65 4.99 -20.59
N ARG A 161 6.55 5.66 -21.74
CA ARG A 161 6.78 5.07 -23.07
C ARG A 161 8.24 5.05 -23.51
N ILE A 162 9.05 5.99 -23.03
CA ILE A 162 10.49 6.07 -23.36
C ILE A 162 11.31 5.69 -22.14
N GLY A 163 10.93 6.22 -20.96
CA GLY A 163 11.61 5.92 -19.71
C GLY A 163 11.58 4.42 -19.40
N ALA A 164 10.43 3.74 -19.50
CA ALA A 164 10.36 2.31 -19.14
C ALA A 164 11.24 1.40 -20.01
N PRO A 165 11.20 1.48 -21.35
CA PRO A 165 12.12 0.71 -22.19
C PRO A 165 13.60 1.08 -21.95
N MET A 166 13.90 2.37 -21.76
CA MET A 166 15.28 2.82 -21.54
C MET A 166 15.87 2.25 -20.25
N ARG A 167 15.08 2.12 -19.18
CA ARG A 167 15.53 1.51 -17.91
C ARG A 167 15.96 0.05 -18.09
N ARG A 168 15.26 -0.70 -18.94
CA ARG A 168 15.63 -2.08 -19.30
C ARG A 168 16.97 -2.14 -20.04
N VAL A 169 17.18 -1.22 -20.99
CA VAL A 169 18.45 -1.12 -21.73
C VAL A 169 19.59 -0.74 -20.80
N MET A 170 19.40 0.29 -19.96
CA MET A 170 20.41 0.73 -18.98
C MET A 170 20.78 -0.39 -18.02
N HIS A 171 19.80 -1.17 -17.52
CA HIS A 171 20.07 -2.34 -16.71
C HIS A 171 20.88 -3.40 -17.46
N ALA A 172 20.50 -3.72 -18.70
CA ALA A 172 21.20 -4.70 -19.54
C ALA A 172 22.64 -4.27 -19.88
N LEU A 173 22.90 -2.97 -19.97
CA LEU A 173 24.24 -2.38 -20.18
C LEU A 173 25.07 -2.29 -18.89
N GLY A 174 24.60 -2.82 -17.76
CA GLY A 174 25.31 -2.77 -16.47
C GLY A 174 25.20 -1.44 -15.73
N LEU A 175 24.34 -0.52 -16.18
CA LEU A 175 24.09 0.79 -15.56
C LEU A 175 22.90 0.76 -14.59
N GLY A 176 22.52 -0.43 -14.09
CA GLY A 176 21.41 -0.61 -13.15
C GLY A 176 21.58 0.10 -11.80
N TRP A 177 22.82 0.37 -11.40
CA TRP A 177 23.19 1.08 -10.17
C TRP A 177 22.84 2.57 -10.20
N MET A 178 22.70 3.16 -11.39
CA MET A 178 22.28 4.56 -11.51
C MET A 178 20.92 4.74 -10.85
N SER A 179 20.73 5.86 -10.16
CA SER A 179 19.49 6.16 -9.47
C SER A 179 18.92 7.48 -9.93
N MET A 180 17.61 7.63 -9.81
CA MET A 180 16.91 8.88 -10.10
C MET A 180 15.90 9.21 -9.00
N PRO A 181 15.62 10.50 -8.77
CA PRO A 181 14.60 10.90 -7.81
C PRO A 181 13.21 10.37 -8.18
N MET A 182 12.48 9.88 -7.17
CA MET A 182 11.15 9.28 -7.35
C MET A 182 10.11 10.28 -7.89
N TYR A 183 10.29 11.58 -7.63
CA TYR A 183 9.41 12.60 -8.20
C TYR A 183 9.51 12.71 -9.72
N ILE A 184 10.59 12.24 -10.35
CA ILE A 184 10.72 12.24 -11.82
C ILE A 184 9.94 11.06 -12.42
N THR A 185 9.86 9.94 -11.71
CA THR A 185 9.28 8.69 -12.21
C THR A 185 7.78 8.61 -11.98
N GLY A 186 7.29 9.02 -10.81
CA GLY A 186 5.88 8.96 -10.42
C GLY A 186 5.25 10.32 -10.15
N ARG A 187 3.92 10.33 -9.90
CA ARG A 187 3.16 11.55 -9.60
C ARG A 187 3.19 11.89 -8.11
N MET A 188 4.38 12.14 -7.57
CA MET A 188 4.54 12.44 -6.13
C MET A 188 3.73 13.66 -5.66
N SER A 189 3.43 14.61 -6.56
CA SER A 189 2.60 15.77 -6.26
C SER A 189 1.14 15.44 -5.92
N THR A 190 0.69 14.20 -6.16
CA THR A 190 -0.66 13.70 -5.85
C THR A 190 -0.65 12.61 -4.78
N LEU A 191 0.44 12.48 -4.02
CA LEU A 191 0.59 11.46 -2.97
C LEU A 191 -0.45 11.57 -1.86
N VAL A 192 -0.76 12.79 -1.41
CA VAL A 192 -1.75 13.11 -0.36
C VAL A 192 -2.51 14.38 -0.78
N ASN A 193 -3.73 14.59 -0.25
CA ASN A 193 -4.46 15.83 -0.53
C ASN A 193 -4.04 16.98 0.39
N ASN A 194 -3.66 16.69 1.65
CA ASN A 194 -3.22 17.71 2.59
C ASN A 194 -1.84 18.30 2.21
N PRO A 195 -1.73 19.62 1.95
CA PRO A 195 -0.46 20.23 1.53
C PRO A 195 0.66 20.17 2.56
N GLN A 196 0.33 20.20 3.86
CA GLN A 196 1.33 20.08 4.92
C GLN A 196 1.89 18.66 5.00
N ALA A 197 1.02 17.65 4.87
CA ALA A 197 1.43 16.26 4.76
C ALA A 197 2.28 16.03 3.50
N LEU A 198 1.89 16.61 2.35
CA LEU A 198 2.67 16.50 1.12
C LEU A 198 4.07 17.11 1.30
N ALA A 199 4.15 18.26 1.96
CA ALA A 199 5.41 18.92 2.27
C ALA A 199 6.26 18.09 3.25
N ALA A 200 5.67 17.32 4.17
CA ALA A 200 6.40 16.39 5.02
C ALA A 200 6.96 15.22 4.20
N CYS A 201 6.13 14.55 3.40
CA CYS A 201 6.56 13.44 2.54
C CYS A 201 7.66 13.83 1.56
N THR A 202 7.57 15.04 0.96
CA THR A 202 8.55 15.53 -0.03
C THR A 202 9.85 16.03 0.57
N ARG A 203 9.93 16.24 1.89
CA ARG A 203 11.21 16.51 2.59
C ARG A 203 11.91 15.24 3.05
N ASP A 204 11.21 14.11 3.06
CA ASP A 204 11.71 12.85 3.57
C ASP A 204 12.36 12.02 2.46
N ASN A 205 13.68 11.81 2.58
CA ASN A 205 14.49 11.01 1.64
C ASN A 205 14.22 9.51 1.74
N SER A 206 13.51 9.05 2.77
CA SER A 206 13.02 7.67 2.88
C SER A 206 11.61 7.49 2.28
N SER A 207 10.97 8.59 1.85
CA SER A 207 9.60 8.61 1.33
C SER A 207 9.56 9.23 -0.09
N ALA A 208 8.78 10.28 -0.31
CA ALA A 208 8.53 10.84 -1.65
C ALA A 208 9.77 11.49 -2.31
N ASN A 209 10.81 11.79 -1.53
CA ASN A 209 12.10 12.28 -2.04
C ASN A 209 13.17 11.19 -2.16
N ALA A 210 12.78 9.91 -2.06
CA ALA A 210 13.69 8.80 -2.24
C ALA A 210 14.29 8.76 -3.65
N TRP A 211 15.48 8.17 -3.74
CA TRP A 211 16.14 7.85 -4.99
C TRP A 211 15.93 6.36 -5.29
N VAL A 212 15.51 6.07 -6.51
CA VAL A 212 15.22 4.71 -6.97
C VAL A 212 16.20 4.30 -8.06
N SER A 213 16.73 3.10 -7.96
CA SER A 213 17.71 2.58 -8.92
C SER A 213 17.04 2.16 -10.23
N MET A 214 17.80 2.21 -11.33
CA MET A 214 17.34 1.70 -12.62
C MET A 214 17.05 0.21 -12.56
N SER A 215 17.82 -0.57 -11.77
CA SER A 215 17.53 -1.98 -11.51
C SER A 215 16.15 -2.18 -10.89
N PHE A 216 15.82 -1.41 -9.84
CA PHE A 216 14.52 -1.50 -9.18
C PHE A 216 13.39 -1.10 -10.12
N LEU A 217 13.54 0.01 -10.85
CA LEU A 217 12.51 0.46 -11.79
C LEU A 217 12.32 -0.51 -12.96
N SER A 218 13.41 -1.11 -13.46
CA SER A 218 13.34 -2.12 -14.51
C SER A 218 12.63 -3.37 -14.01
N SER A 219 12.97 -3.87 -12.81
CA SER A 219 12.30 -5.04 -12.24
C SER A 219 10.83 -4.74 -11.96
N PHE A 220 10.52 -3.61 -11.32
CA PHE A 220 9.15 -3.19 -11.01
C PHE A 220 8.25 -3.11 -12.25
N THR A 221 8.74 -2.57 -13.35
CA THR A 221 7.93 -2.38 -14.58
C THR A 221 7.82 -3.62 -15.46
N THR A 222 8.61 -4.66 -15.21
CA THR A 222 8.62 -5.88 -16.03
C THR A 222 8.36 -7.15 -15.23
N TYR A 223 8.14 -7.02 -13.92
CA TYR A 223 7.94 -8.15 -13.02
C TYR A 223 6.75 -8.98 -13.46
N LYS A 224 6.92 -10.30 -13.42
CA LYS A 224 5.84 -11.26 -13.65
C LYS A 224 5.51 -11.91 -12.30
N PRO A 225 4.25 -11.84 -11.84
CA PRO A 225 3.83 -12.53 -10.63
C PRO A 225 4.15 -14.03 -10.69
N ALA A 226 4.47 -14.64 -9.54
CA ALA A 226 4.60 -16.09 -9.44
C ALA A 226 3.28 -16.82 -9.81
N LYS A 227 2.14 -16.18 -9.50
CA LYS A 227 0.81 -16.56 -9.97
C LYS A 227 0.17 -15.38 -10.68
N GLU A 228 -0.15 -15.55 -11.97
CA GLU A 228 -0.93 -14.56 -12.70
C GLU A 228 -2.32 -14.42 -12.08
N PRO A 229 -3.01 -13.26 -12.22
CA PRO A 229 -4.35 -13.03 -11.68
C PRO A 229 -5.34 -14.17 -11.89
N LYS A 230 -5.44 -14.70 -13.11
CA LYS A 230 -6.29 -15.84 -13.49
C LYS A 230 -5.96 -17.16 -12.80
N ASP A 231 -4.75 -17.26 -12.25
CA ASP A 231 -4.24 -18.45 -11.59
C ASP A 231 -4.12 -18.27 -10.08
N PHE A 232 -4.52 -17.10 -9.56
CA PHE A 232 -4.44 -16.77 -8.15
C PHE A 232 -5.60 -17.40 -7.37
N ASP A 233 -5.25 -18.36 -6.51
CA ASP A 233 -6.16 -19.24 -5.77
C ASP A 233 -5.83 -19.26 -4.26
N LYS A 234 -5.09 -18.26 -3.78
CA LYS A 234 -4.42 -18.32 -2.47
C LYS A 234 -5.25 -17.82 -1.30
N CYS A 235 -5.76 -16.60 -1.41
CA CYS A 235 -6.48 -15.97 -0.32
C CYS A 235 -7.43 -14.86 -0.82
N PRO A 236 -8.45 -14.49 -0.02
CA PRO A 236 -9.30 -13.35 -0.31
C PRO A 236 -8.53 -12.02 -0.42
N ILE A 237 -9.06 -11.12 -1.22
CA ILE A 237 -8.49 -9.80 -1.52
C ILE A 237 -9.47 -8.70 -1.11
N LEU A 238 -8.99 -7.74 -0.32
CA LEU A 238 -9.69 -6.48 -0.05
C LEU A 238 -8.98 -5.31 -0.73
N LEU A 239 -9.61 -4.74 -1.76
CA LEU A 239 -9.22 -3.46 -2.36
C LEU A 239 -9.82 -2.31 -1.55
N THR A 240 -8.98 -1.55 -0.86
CA THR A 240 -9.33 -0.28 -0.23
C THR A 240 -8.98 0.87 -1.19
N GLN A 241 -9.91 1.29 -2.04
CA GLN A 241 -9.66 2.26 -3.10
C GLN A 241 -10.02 3.69 -2.66
N PRO A 242 -9.08 4.65 -2.59
CA PRO A 242 -9.44 6.04 -2.36
C PRO A 242 -10.25 6.62 -3.52
N ALA A 243 -11.38 7.27 -3.19
CA ALA A 243 -12.32 7.81 -4.16
C ALA A 243 -11.78 9.05 -4.89
N GLU A 244 -10.82 9.77 -4.29
CA GLU A 244 -10.19 10.95 -4.88
C GLU A 244 -8.73 10.70 -5.29
N ASP A 245 -8.36 9.43 -5.54
CA ASP A 245 -7.03 9.08 -6.02
C ASP A 245 -6.79 9.63 -7.43
N ARG A 246 -5.99 10.71 -7.53
CA ARG A 246 -5.58 11.34 -8.79
C ARG A 246 -4.33 10.70 -9.41
N TRP A 247 -3.71 9.75 -8.73
CA TRP A 247 -2.54 9.04 -9.22
C TRP A 247 -2.93 7.69 -9.81
N THR A 248 -3.57 6.84 -9.02
CA THR A 248 -3.96 5.47 -9.37
C THR A 248 -5.46 5.30 -9.18
N PRO A 249 -6.26 5.87 -10.10
CA PRO A 249 -7.72 5.76 -10.05
C PRO A 249 -8.17 4.29 -10.10
N LEU A 250 -9.39 4.02 -9.64
CA LEU A 250 -9.98 2.67 -9.50
C LEU A 250 -9.69 1.73 -10.68
N TRP A 251 -9.84 2.22 -11.92
CA TRP A 251 -9.63 1.40 -13.11
C TRP A 251 -8.24 0.77 -13.20
N VAL A 252 -7.22 1.37 -12.56
CA VAL A 252 -5.87 0.79 -12.49
C VAL A 252 -5.91 -0.53 -11.73
N SER A 253 -6.57 -0.55 -10.57
CA SER A 253 -6.77 -1.77 -9.78
C SER A 253 -7.67 -2.77 -10.50
N GLU A 254 -8.75 -2.29 -11.14
CA GLU A 254 -9.68 -3.15 -11.88
C GLU A 254 -9.00 -3.82 -13.09
N ALA A 255 -8.10 -3.12 -13.78
CA ALA A 255 -7.39 -3.67 -14.94
C ALA A 255 -6.55 -4.90 -14.60
N PHE A 256 -6.16 -5.06 -13.33
CA PHE A 256 -5.45 -6.22 -12.80
C PHE A 256 -6.38 -7.24 -12.15
N LEU A 257 -7.25 -6.77 -11.24
CA LEU A 257 -8.10 -7.64 -10.44
C LEU A 257 -9.26 -8.26 -11.22
N ARG A 258 -9.66 -7.71 -12.37
CA ARG A 258 -10.74 -8.30 -13.19
C ARG A 258 -10.47 -9.75 -13.61
N ASP A 259 -9.19 -10.12 -13.65
CA ASP A 259 -8.75 -11.45 -14.09
C ASP A 259 -8.60 -12.40 -12.89
N VAL A 260 -8.88 -11.96 -11.65
CA VAL A 260 -8.90 -12.81 -10.44
C VAL A 260 -10.32 -13.36 -10.23
N ASP A 261 -10.51 -14.67 -10.42
CA ASP A 261 -11.82 -15.31 -10.38
C ASP A 261 -11.94 -16.51 -9.42
N LYS A 262 -10.82 -17.00 -8.86
CA LYS A 262 -10.80 -18.17 -7.96
C LYS A 262 -10.92 -17.84 -6.47
N VAL A 263 -10.84 -16.57 -6.10
CA VAL A 263 -10.93 -16.09 -4.72
C VAL A 263 -11.86 -14.89 -4.65
N GLU A 264 -12.37 -14.61 -3.44
CA GLU A 264 -13.18 -13.42 -3.22
C GLU A 264 -12.35 -12.14 -3.37
N VAL A 265 -12.86 -11.18 -4.15
CA VAL A 265 -12.32 -9.83 -4.26
C VAL A 265 -13.38 -8.83 -3.81
N LYS A 266 -13.17 -8.20 -2.66
CA LYS A 266 -14.03 -7.13 -2.12
C LYS A 266 -13.41 -5.77 -2.42
N THR A 267 -14.21 -4.81 -2.85
CA THR A 267 -13.77 -3.41 -3.04
C THR A 267 -14.53 -2.50 -2.08
N VAL A 268 -13.79 -1.68 -1.33
CA VAL A 268 -14.33 -0.63 -0.48
C VAL A 268 -13.79 0.71 -0.98
N MET A 269 -14.71 1.58 -1.37
CA MET A 269 -14.39 2.95 -1.76
C MET A 269 -14.22 3.82 -0.52
N LEU A 270 -13.10 4.53 -0.42
CA LEU A 270 -12.78 5.43 0.68
C LEU A 270 -13.12 6.87 0.28
N GLY A 271 -14.24 7.39 0.80
CA GLY A 271 -14.76 8.70 0.46
C GLY A 271 -13.87 9.85 0.95
N GLY A 272 -13.65 10.87 0.12
CA GLY A 272 -12.85 12.05 0.46
C GLY A 272 -11.33 11.82 0.58
N ALA A 273 -10.89 10.57 0.49
CA ALA A 273 -9.48 10.20 0.64
C ALA A 273 -8.71 10.30 -0.69
N GLY A 274 -7.48 10.82 -0.59
CA GLY A 274 -6.50 10.82 -1.67
C GLY A 274 -5.68 9.52 -1.74
N HIS A 275 -4.65 9.49 -2.59
CA HIS A 275 -3.83 8.30 -2.85
C HIS A 275 -3.30 7.64 -1.56
N TYR A 276 -2.75 8.42 -0.65
CA TYR A 276 -2.57 8.01 0.75
C TYR A 276 -3.81 8.46 1.51
N PRO A 277 -4.67 7.52 1.98
CA PRO A 277 -5.98 7.83 2.52
C PRO A 277 -5.88 8.35 3.95
N LEU A 278 -5.43 9.58 4.11
CA LEU A 278 -5.25 10.25 5.41
C LEU A 278 -6.52 10.99 5.85
N GLU A 279 -7.38 11.33 4.91
CA GLU A 279 -8.55 12.17 5.14
C GLU A 279 -9.77 11.37 5.59
N ASP A 280 -10.56 11.93 6.52
CA ASP A 280 -11.88 11.41 6.87
C ASP A 280 -12.94 11.85 5.85
N PRO A 281 -13.98 11.02 5.60
CA PRO A 281 -14.26 9.75 6.28
C PRO A 281 -13.44 8.54 5.79
N GLY A 282 -12.64 8.69 4.74
CA GLY A 282 -11.95 7.58 4.08
C GLY A 282 -10.98 6.81 4.98
N LEU A 283 -10.22 7.49 5.85
CA LEU A 283 -9.36 6.81 6.83
C LEU A 283 -10.18 5.92 7.78
N GLY A 284 -11.26 6.46 8.36
CA GLY A 284 -12.16 5.68 9.20
C GLY A 284 -12.78 4.49 8.47
N GLN A 285 -13.23 4.67 7.23
CA GLN A 285 -13.76 3.60 6.39
C GLN A 285 -12.72 2.50 6.11
N MET A 286 -11.47 2.87 5.87
CA MET A 286 -10.38 1.93 5.64
C MET A 286 -10.13 1.09 6.89
N VAL A 287 -9.99 1.72 8.06
CA VAL A 287 -9.78 1.02 9.33
C VAL A 287 -10.92 0.04 9.61
N GLU A 288 -12.16 0.47 9.42
CA GLU A 288 -13.34 -0.38 9.65
C GLU A 288 -13.40 -1.56 8.68
N ALA A 289 -13.14 -1.34 7.39
CA ALA A 289 -13.13 -2.38 6.37
C ALA A 289 -12.05 -3.43 6.64
N ILE A 290 -10.83 -2.99 6.99
CA ILE A 290 -9.72 -3.88 7.34
C ILE A 290 -10.05 -4.68 8.60
N ALA A 291 -10.55 -4.04 9.65
CA ALA A 291 -10.91 -4.74 10.88
C ALA A 291 -12.00 -5.80 10.68
N ARG A 292 -12.99 -5.53 9.82
CA ARG A 292 -14.01 -6.54 9.44
C ARG A 292 -13.38 -7.69 8.66
N PHE A 293 -12.57 -7.37 7.65
CA PHE A 293 -11.88 -8.38 6.85
C PHE A 293 -11.00 -9.31 7.70
N LEU A 294 -10.24 -8.76 8.65
CA LEU A 294 -9.43 -9.57 9.56
C LEU A 294 -10.28 -10.49 10.45
N LYS A 295 -11.44 -10.03 10.94
CA LYS A 295 -12.36 -10.87 11.70
C LYS A 295 -12.93 -12.01 10.86
N ASP A 296 -13.29 -11.73 9.60
CA ASP A 296 -13.77 -12.77 8.68
C ASP A 296 -12.70 -13.86 8.48
N LEU A 297 -11.43 -13.47 8.32
CA LEU A 297 -10.31 -14.42 8.22
C LEU A 297 -10.09 -15.26 9.48
N GLU A 298 -10.32 -14.70 10.67
CA GLU A 298 -10.25 -15.45 11.94
C GLU A 298 -11.37 -16.49 12.06
N HIS A 299 -12.55 -16.22 11.48
CA HIS A 299 -13.68 -17.15 11.51
C HIS A 299 -13.56 -18.31 10.49
N GLU A 300 -12.78 -18.13 9.42
CA GLU A 300 -12.53 -19.14 8.39
C GLU A 300 -11.29 -20.02 8.66
N ALA A 301 -10.49 -19.70 9.68
CA ALA A 301 -9.24 -20.38 10.02
C ALA A 301 -9.43 -21.52 11.05
#